data_AF-A0A7C5MDJ0-F1
#
_entry.id   AF-A0A7C5MDJ0-F1
#
_cell.length_a   1.000
_cell.length_b   1.000
_cell.length_c   1.000
_cell.angle_alpha   90.00
_cell.angle_beta   90.00
_cell.angle_gamma   90.00
#
_symmetry.space_group_name_H-M   'P 1'
#
loop_
_entity.id
_entity.type
_entity.pdbx_description
1 polymer ?
#
loop_
_entity_poly.entity_id
_entity_poly.type
_entity_poly.pdbx_seq_one_letter_code
_entity_poly.pdbx_strand_id
1 'polypeptide(L)'
;MTDGSLSQDEVLARFQRLIRELLKGEIKRNTFQPWEIELLLDIESCNLRLPSRENVLRRWEKAVVRQLERGSATLPMKLSQFLGRKP
;
A
#
# COMPACT_ATOMS: atom_id res chain seq x y z
N MET A 1 9.07 6.73 25.69
CA MET A 1 9.08 6.83 24.22
C MET A 1 9.31 5.41 23.70
N THR A 2 8.24 4.62 23.62
CA THR A 2 8.33 3.24 23.14
C THR A 2 8.42 3.30 21.63
N ASP A 3 9.50 2.74 21.10
CA ASP A 3 9.71 2.50 19.67
C ASP A 3 8.45 1.86 19.07
N GLY A 4 7.66 2.67 18.35
CA GLY A 4 6.34 2.33 17.84
C GLY A 4 6.41 1.48 16.57
N SER A 5 7.27 0.47 16.57
CA SER A 5 7.39 -0.46 15.45
C SER A 5 6.14 -1.33 15.43
N LEU A 6 5.29 -1.13 14.42
CA LEU A 6 4.17 -2.01 14.13
C LEU A 6 4.69 -3.41 13.80
N SER A 7 4.00 -4.43 14.29
CA SER A 7 4.22 -5.83 13.91
C SER A 7 3.93 -6.02 12.43
N GLN A 8 4.52 -7.03 11.79
CA GLN A 8 4.27 -7.32 10.37
C GLN A 8 2.78 -7.57 10.09
N ASP A 9 2.08 -8.25 10.99
CA ASP A 9 0.63 -8.48 10.87
C ASP A 9 -0.17 -7.17 10.95
N GLU A 10 0.27 -6.22 11.77
CA GLU A 10 -0.35 -4.90 11.88
C GLU A 10 -0.12 -4.08 10.61
N VAL A 11 1.09 -4.11 10.06
CA VAL A 11 1.41 -3.47 8.78
C VAL A 11 0.58 -4.07 7.65
N LEU A 12 0.48 -5.41 7.58
CA LEU A 12 -0.31 -6.12 6.59
C LEU A 12 -1.80 -5.78 6.70
N ALA A 13 -2.37 -5.80 7.90
CA ALA A 13 -3.77 -5.47 8.14
C ALA A 13 -4.10 -4.02 7.77
N ARG A 14 -3.22 -3.08 8.11
CA ARG A 14 -3.35 -1.66 7.72
C ARG A 14 -3.25 -1.49 6.21
N PHE A 15 -2.32 -2.18 5.55
CA PHE A 15 -2.15 -2.14 4.11
C PHE A 15 -3.39 -2.67 3.38
N GLN A 16 -3.86 -3.87 3.73
CA GLN A 16 -5.08 -4.44 3.13
C GLN A 16 -6.30 -3.54 3.35
N ARG A 17 -6.40 -2.89 4.51
CA ARG A 17 -7.46 -1.90 4.76
C ARG A 17 -7.33 -0.70 3.84
N LEU A 18 -6.13 -0.15 3.67
CA LEU A 18 -5.87 0.96 2.75
C LEU A 18 -6.28 0.60 1.30
N ILE A 19 -5.91 -0.59 0.82
CA ILE A 19 -6.29 -1.06 -0.52
C ILE A 19 -7.81 -1.17 -0.67
N ARG A 20 -8.51 -1.73 0.31
CA ARG A 20 -9.98 -1.81 0.28
C ARG A 20 -10.64 -0.44 0.20
N GLU A 21 -10.12 0.55 0.94
CA GLU A 21 -10.60 1.93 0.90
C GLU A 21 -10.35 2.56 -0.48
N LEU A 22 -9.16 2.36 -1.06
CA LEU A 22 -8.82 2.83 -2.40
C LEU A 22 -9.67 2.19 -3.50
N LEU A 23 -9.95 0.88 -3.41
CA LEU A 23 -10.80 0.17 -4.36
C LEU A 23 -12.25 0.62 -4.29
N LYS A 24 -12.74 1.00 -3.10
CA LYS A 24 -14.09 1.55 -2.91
C LYS A 24 -14.20 3.02 -3.31
N GLY A 25 -13.08 3.74 -3.41
CA GLY A 25 -13.06 5.18 -3.62
C GLY A 25 -13.49 5.98 -2.39
N GLU A 26 -13.51 5.37 -1.20
CA GLU A 26 -13.93 6.00 0.05
C GLU A 26 -12.89 5.74 1.14
N ILE A 27 -12.33 6.82 1.70
CA ILE A 27 -11.42 6.77 2.84
C ILE A 27 -12.12 7.39 4.06
N LYS A 28 -12.47 6.57 5.05
CA LYS A 28 -13.27 6.99 6.23
C LYS A 28 -12.44 7.20 7.50
N ARG A 29 -11.12 7.08 7.41
CA ARG A 29 -10.22 7.08 8.57
C ARG A 29 -9.45 8.40 8.67
N ASN A 30 -9.24 8.84 9.90
CA ASN A 30 -8.60 10.11 10.25
C ASN A 30 -7.14 9.94 10.70
N THR A 31 -6.59 8.73 10.63
CA THR A 31 -5.25 8.42 11.13
C THR A 31 -4.53 7.49 10.18
N PHE A 32 -3.35 7.93 9.75
CA PHE A 32 -2.46 7.23 8.83
C PHE A 32 -1.07 7.15 9.44
N GLN A 33 -0.35 6.07 9.14
CA GLN A 33 1.09 6.01 9.38
C GLN A 33 1.84 6.77 8.29
N PRO A 34 3.08 7.22 8.57
CA PRO A 34 3.93 7.87 7.57
C PRO A 34 4.03 7.06 6.27
N TRP A 35 4.27 5.75 6.35
CA TRP A 35 4.37 4.89 5.16
C TRP A 35 3.05 4.79 4.36
N GLU A 36 1.90 4.89 5.02
CA GLU A 36 0.59 4.87 4.34
C GLU A 36 0.41 6.13 3.49
N ILE A 37 0.86 7.28 4.01
CA ILE A 37 0.86 8.54 3.27
C ILE A 37 1.83 8.48 2.09
N GLU A 38 3.03 7.92 2.28
CA GLU A 38 3.98 7.75 1.18
C GLU A 38 3.42 6.88 0.05
N LEU A 39 2.70 5.80 0.38
CA LEU A 39 2.03 4.98 -0.63
C LEU A 39 0.93 5.75 -1.36
N LEU A 40 0.11 6.53 -0.64
CA LEU A 40 -0.93 7.33 -1.26
C LEU A 40 -0.35 8.35 -2.26
N LEU A 41 0.71 9.05 -1.87
CA LEU A 41 1.42 9.99 -2.75
C LEU A 41 2.03 9.28 -3.97
N ASP A 42 2.61 8.10 -3.78
CA ASP A 42 3.16 7.28 -4.86
C ASP A 42 2.09 6.75 -5.83
N ILE A 43 0.89 6.42 -5.33
CA ILE A 43 -0.24 5.99 -6.16
C ILE A 43 -0.76 7.14 -7.01
N GLU A 44 -0.91 8.32 -6.41
CA GLU A 44 -1.34 9.52 -7.13
C GLU A 44 -0.31 9.94 -8.19
N SER A 45 0.99 9.86 -7.91
CA SER A 45 2.05 10.16 -8.88
C SER A 45 2.08 9.19 -10.07
N CYS A 46 1.62 7.95 -9.90
CA CYS A 46 1.52 6.98 -10.99
C CYS A 46 0.45 7.34 -12.04
N ASN A 47 -0.47 8.26 -11.74
CA ASN A 47 -1.53 8.77 -12.62
C ASN A 47 -2.26 7.65 -13.40
N LEU A 48 -2.72 6.63 -12.66
CA LEU A 48 -3.38 5.45 -13.24
C LEU A 48 -4.74 5.81 -13.85
N ARG A 49 -4.97 5.39 -15.10
CA ARG A 49 -6.30 5.47 -15.73
C ARG A 49 -7.30 4.59 -14.97
N LEU A 50 -8.49 5.15 -14.69
CA LEU A 50 -9.56 4.52 -13.88
C LEU A 50 -9.87 3.04 -14.20
N PRO A 51 -10.09 2.62 -15.47
CA PRO A 51 -10.41 1.21 -15.77
C PRO A 51 -9.23 0.25 -15.53
N SER A 52 -7.99 0.76 -15.55
CA SER A 52 -6.79 -0.02 -15.27
C SER A 52 -6.41 -0.01 -13.78
N ARG A 53 -6.85 1.01 -13.03
CA ARG A 53 -6.50 1.24 -11.62
C ARG A 53 -6.88 0.06 -10.73
N GLU A 54 -8.12 -0.44 -10.85
CA GLU A 54 -8.58 -1.54 -10.00
C GLU A 54 -7.75 -2.81 -10.19
N ASN A 55 -7.54 -3.21 -11.45
CA ASN A 55 -6.76 -4.39 -11.81
C ASN A 55 -5.30 -4.28 -11.35
N VAL A 56 -4.71 -3.09 -11.48
CA VAL A 56 -3.34 -2.82 -11.03
C VAL A 56 -3.25 -2.89 -9.51
N LEU A 57 -4.16 -2.25 -8.78
CA LEU A 57 -4.18 -2.27 -7.31
C LEU A 57 -4.35 -3.69 -6.76
N ARG A 58 -5.21 -4.52 -7.35
CA ARG A 58 -5.37 -5.93 -6.93
C ARG A 58 -4.14 -6.80 -7.20
N ARG A 59 -3.43 -6.56 -8.31
CA ARG A 59 -2.17 -7.26 -8.61
C ARG A 59 -1.06 -6.83 -7.67
N TRP A 60 -0.95 -5.53 -7.42
CA TRP A 60 -0.01 -4.95 -6.48
C TRP A 60 -0.26 -5.43 -5.04
N GLU A 61 -1.52 -5.46 -4.59
CA GLU A 61 -1.90 -6.00 -3.28
C GLU A 61 -1.37 -7.43 -3.08
N LYS A 62 -1.63 -8.33 -4.04
CA LYS A 62 -1.13 -9.71 -3.98
C LYS A 62 0.39 -9.80 -3.91
N ALA A 63 1.10 -8.92 -4.61
CA ALA A 63 2.57 -8.89 -4.59
C ALA A 63 3.09 -8.42 -3.22
N VAL A 64 2.52 -7.35 -2.66
CA VAL A 64 2.86 -6.82 -1.34
C VAL A 64 2.56 -7.84 -0.24
N VAL A 65 1.38 -8.46 -0.24
CA VAL A 65 0.99 -9.47 0.75
C VAL A 65 2.02 -10.61 0.76
N ARG A 66 2.36 -11.16 -0.41
CA ARG A 66 3.38 -12.21 -0.52
C ARG A 66 4.77 -11.74 -0.04
N GLN A 67 5.12 -10.49 -0.28
CA GLN A 67 6.39 -9.92 0.17
C GLN A 67 6.45 -9.83 1.71
N LEU A 68 5.38 -9.36 2.34
CA LEU A 68 5.25 -9.21 3.78
C LEU A 68 5.18 -10.58 4.48
N GLU A 69 4.41 -11.52 3.94
CA GLU A 69 4.30 -12.90 4.45
C GLU A 69 5.64 -13.66 4.37
N ARG A 70 6.45 -13.39 3.33
CA ARG A 70 7.78 -14.00 3.18
C ARG A 70 8.80 -13.43 4.17
N GLY A 71 8.48 -12.33 4.86
CA GLY A 71 9.40 -11.63 5.76
C GLY A 71 10.58 -10.94 5.05
N SER A 72 10.51 -10.79 3.72
CA SER A 72 11.60 -10.16 2.94
C SER A 72 11.63 -8.64 3.07
N ALA A 73 10.54 -8.03 3.53
CA ALA A 73 10.44 -6.61 3.83
C ALA A 73 9.54 -6.36 5.04
N THR A 74 9.87 -5.34 5.82
CA THR A 74 9.05 -4.88 6.97
C THR A 74 7.93 -3.93 6.54
N LEU A 75 8.04 -3.31 5.37
CA LEU A 75 7.10 -2.34 4.83
C LEU A 75 6.61 -2.74 3.42
N PRO A 76 5.40 -2.31 3.02
CA PRO A 76 4.90 -2.55 1.67
C PRO A 76 5.79 -1.95 0.59
N MET A 77 6.02 -2.68 -0.51
CA MET A 77 6.61 -2.09 -1.71
C MET A 77 5.71 -1.00 -2.32
N LYS A 78 6.35 0.06 -2.83
CA LYS A 78 5.66 1.16 -3.54
C LYS A 78 5.03 0.68 -4.85
N LEU A 79 3.99 1.37 -5.31
CA LEU A 79 3.32 1.02 -6.56
C LEU A 79 4.20 1.35 -7.76
N SER A 80 4.90 2.48 -7.75
CA SER A 80 5.89 2.86 -8.77
C SER A 80 6.95 1.76 -8.96
N GLN A 81 7.46 1.22 -7.84
CA GLN A 81 8.40 0.11 -7.82
C GLN A 81 7.80 -1.16 -8.44
N PHE A 82 6.56 -1.50 -8.13
CA PHE A 82 5.87 -2.64 -8.73
C PHE A 82 5.65 -2.47 -10.25
N LEU A 83 5.38 -1.25 -10.70
CA LEU A 83 5.21 -0.93 -12.12
C LEU A 83 6.53 -0.79 -12.88
N GLY A 84 7.68 -0.91 -12.20
CA GLY A 84 9.01 -0.70 -12.80
C GLY A 84 9.25 0.76 -13.23
N ARG A 85 8.50 1.72 -12.71
CA ARG A 85 8.73 3.14 -12.93
C ARG A 85 9.80 3.63 -11.94
N LYS A 86 10.79 4.36 -12.45
CA LYS A 86 11.71 5.11 -11.57
C LYS A 86 10.91 6.22 -10.86
N PRO A 87 11.20 6.49 -9.58
CA PRO A 87 10.55 7.53 -8.81
C PRO A 87 10.75 8.92 -9.43
#